data_AF-A0A1E5V1C2-F1
#
_entry.id   AF-A0A1E5V1C2-F1
#
_cell.length_a   1.000
_cell.length_b   1.000
_cell.length_c   1.000
_cell.angle_alpha   90.00
_cell.angle_beta   90.00
_cell.angle_gamma   90.00
#
_symmetry.space_group_name_H-M   'P 1'
#
loop_
_entity.id
_entity.type
_entity.pdbx_description
1 polymer ?
#
loop_
_entity_poly.entity_id
_entity_poly.type
_entity_poly.pdbx_seq_one_letter_code
_entity_poly.pdbx_strand_id
1 'polypeptide(L)'
;MDCQVVTTKRELECILFDESAEAKVLSLSLLKCITDNFSDNLEIGRGGFAVVYKGLLGNVPVAVKKLSKIDEEKFSGEYDGKPVMADICERLLCFEYLPNGSLDEYIKDAPLVWRKHYQIIKGVCEGLRYLHEKQIVHSDLKPANILLDNDMVAKITDFGISRCFDGKQTHAITKNVIFSPGYAAPEVFNGKFSFKSDIYSLGVIIIEILTADKGYPVAEDVLEHWGHKEEESQKEHQLEVEQIRVCTEVGRSCLQYDPVKRPSAQCIIDILEQTESKVPSIETGKRRLPFRRHTTMNPITVAKALKAVTQAICLFYDSEERSYQYEQLYSYGYDLVLNKKGEELYLAVVETMSSEVQSLCRPLDAAPADSVSFLQELLAKWNQHVQAVTRTRDILMYMERTLIPRSRKKPIKELGLCVWRDHMARSEKIRPRVIESVNRQRGGEGELVAGVNKMLTELGAEVMDVPCLFFRDGAGELHVAGP
;
A
#
# COMPACT_ATOMS: atom_id res chain seq x y z
N MET A 1 -27.76 -40.17 12.25
CA MET A 1 -26.60 -39.30 11.98
C MET A 1 -25.39 -40.21 12.01
N ASP A 2 -24.84 -40.45 10.82
CA ASP A 2 -24.13 -41.68 10.50
C ASP A 2 -22.71 -41.75 11.05
N CYS A 3 -22.33 -42.94 11.52
CA CYS A 3 -21.00 -43.27 12.04
C CYS A 3 -19.88 -42.94 11.03
N GLN A 4 -20.16 -42.92 9.72
CA GLN A 4 -19.21 -42.50 8.69
C GLN A 4 -18.83 -41.02 8.78
N VAL A 5 -19.79 -40.13 9.08
CA VAL A 5 -19.53 -38.68 9.22
C VAL A 5 -18.63 -38.39 10.42
N VAL A 6 -18.78 -39.16 11.51
CA VAL A 6 -17.96 -39.04 12.72
C VAL A 6 -16.52 -39.50 12.46
N THR A 7 -16.32 -40.60 11.75
CA THR A 7 -14.99 -41.09 11.36
C THR A 7 -14.28 -40.09 10.44
N THR A 8 -14.98 -39.52 9.46
CA THR A 8 -14.40 -38.50 8.56
C THR A 8 -14.00 -37.22 9.30
N LYS A 9 -14.79 -36.77 10.30
CA LYS A 9 -14.44 -35.58 11.09
C LYS A 9 -13.15 -35.79 11.88
N ARG A 10 -12.97 -36.94 12.53
CA ARG A 10 -11.77 -37.25 13.33
C ARG A 10 -10.51 -37.36 12.47
N GLU A 11 -10.62 -37.93 11.28
CA GLU A 11 -9.52 -37.92 10.30
C GLU A 11 -9.13 -36.51 9.86
N LEU A 12 -10.14 -35.66 9.61
CA LEU A 12 -9.91 -34.27 9.21
C LEU A 12 -9.33 -33.43 10.36
N GLU A 13 -9.72 -33.71 11.61
CA GLU A 13 -9.08 -33.12 12.79
C GLU A 13 -7.59 -33.47 12.84
N CYS A 14 -7.20 -34.73 12.60
CA CYS A 14 -5.80 -35.12 12.57
C CYS A 14 -4.99 -34.37 11.50
N ILE A 15 -5.59 -34.12 10.32
CA ILE A 15 -4.94 -33.34 9.24
C ILE A 15 -4.61 -31.92 9.68
N LEU A 16 -5.43 -31.29 10.55
CA LEU A 16 -5.17 -29.94 11.04
C LEU A 16 -3.94 -29.86 11.96
N PHE A 17 -3.48 -30.99 12.50
CA PHE A 17 -2.32 -31.07 13.40
C PHE A 17 -1.11 -31.75 12.75
N ASP A 18 -1.20 -32.12 11.47
CA ASP A 18 -0.12 -32.75 10.70
C ASP A 18 0.32 -31.84 9.55
N GLU A 19 1.44 -31.14 9.74
CA GLU A 19 2.01 -30.23 8.75
C GLU A 19 2.43 -30.93 7.43
N SER A 20 2.57 -32.26 7.44
CA SER A 20 2.94 -33.05 6.27
C SER A 20 1.73 -33.58 5.48
N ALA A 21 0.51 -33.40 6.01
CA ALA A 21 -0.70 -33.93 5.40
C ALA A 21 -1.04 -33.21 4.09
N GLU A 22 -1.42 -33.99 3.08
CA GLU A 22 -1.90 -33.45 1.80
C GLU A 22 -3.32 -32.87 1.92
N ALA A 23 -3.62 -31.90 1.07
CA ALA A 23 -4.94 -31.28 1.02
C ALA A 23 -6.01 -32.32 0.65
N LYS A 24 -7.06 -32.42 1.47
CA LYS A 24 -8.19 -33.34 1.27
C LYS A 24 -9.38 -32.62 0.63
N VAL A 25 -10.01 -33.26 -0.34
CA VAL A 25 -11.26 -32.76 -0.94
C VAL A 25 -12.38 -32.87 0.10
N LEU A 26 -13.03 -31.74 0.39
CA LEU A 26 -14.14 -31.66 1.32
C LEU A 26 -15.47 -31.52 0.57
N SER A 27 -16.52 -32.16 1.09
CA SER A 27 -17.85 -32.00 0.51
C SER A 27 -18.45 -30.63 0.86
N LEU A 28 -19.20 -30.04 -0.06
CA LEU A 28 -19.94 -28.80 0.19
C LEU A 28 -20.94 -28.96 1.35
N SER A 29 -21.53 -30.16 1.50
CA SER A 29 -22.44 -30.46 2.62
C SER A 29 -21.75 -30.37 3.98
N LEU A 30 -20.49 -30.82 4.08
CA LEU A 30 -19.69 -30.67 5.30
C LEU A 30 -19.40 -29.19 5.57
N LEU A 31 -18.94 -28.44 4.55
CA LEU A 31 -18.64 -27.01 4.70
C LEU A 31 -19.86 -26.20 5.13
N LYS A 32 -21.04 -26.47 4.54
CA LYS A 32 -22.31 -25.89 4.98
C LYS A 32 -22.65 -26.27 6.42
N CYS A 33 -22.47 -27.54 6.80
CA CYS A 33 -22.76 -27.99 8.16
C CYS A 33 -21.88 -27.29 9.21
N ILE A 34 -20.58 -27.15 8.96
CA ILE A 34 -19.65 -26.60 9.96
C ILE A 34 -19.70 -25.06 10.05
N THR A 35 -20.28 -24.38 9.06
CA THR A 35 -20.41 -22.91 8.99
C THR A 35 -21.85 -22.42 9.15
N ASP A 36 -22.77 -23.28 9.62
CA ASP A 36 -24.20 -22.98 9.71
C ASP A 36 -24.77 -22.37 8.41
N ASN A 37 -24.51 -23.07 7.31
CA ASN A 37 -24.87 -22.66 5.95
C ASN A 37 -24.29 -21.28 5.55
N PHE A 38 -23.03 -21.02 5.91
CA PHE A 38 -22.34 -19.75 5.68
C PHE A 38 -23.08 -18.56 6.31
N SER A 39 -23.49 -18.73 7.56
CA SER A 39 -24.19 -17.71 8.35
C SER A 39 -23.34 -16.44 8.49
N ASP A 40 -23.94 -15.27 8.28
CA ASP A 40 -23.29 -13.97 8.46
C ASP A 40 -22.77 -13.79 9.90
N ASN A 41 -23.37 -14.47 10.89
CA ASN A 41 -22.91 -14.47 12.29
C ASN A 41 -21.55 -15.16 12.49
N LEU A 42 -21.12 -15.97 11.53
CA LEU A 42 -19.84 -16.68 11.56
C LEU A 42 -18.82 -16.06 10.60
N GLU A 43 -19.13 -14.93 9.97
CA GLU A 43 -18.17 -14.19 9.16
C GLU A 43 -17.06 -13.63 10.04
N ILE A 44 -15.81 -13.94 9.67
CA ILE A 44 -14.60 -13.46 10.37
C ILE A 44 -13.75 -12.55 9.49
N GLY A 45 -14.10 -12.39 8.21
CA GLY A 45 -13.40 -11.47 7.33
C GLY A 45 -13.99 -11.45 5.93
N ARG A 46 -13.94 -10.28 5.30
CA ARG A 46 -14.43 -10.05 3.93
C ARG A 46 -13.48 -9.14 3.18
N GLY A 47 -13.03 -9.60 2.03
CA GLY A 47 -12.19 -8.85 1.11
C GLY A 47 -12.82 -8.75 -0.29
N GLY A 48 -12.12 -8.12 -1.23
CA GLY A 48 -12.60 -7.96 -2.60
C GLY A 48 -12.80 -9.29 -3.35
N PHE A 49 -12.12 -10.36 -2.93
CA PHE A 49 -12.08 -11.64 -3.64
C PHE A 49 -12.69 -12.82 -2.87
N ALA A 50 -13.06 -12.64 -1.59
CA ALA A 50 -13.56 -13.73 -0.76
C ALA A 50 -14.28 -13.25 0.51
N VAL A 51 -15.11 -14.13 1.06
CA VAL A 51 -15.64 -14.06 2.43
C VAL A 51 -15.12 -15.26 3.20
N VAL A 52 -14.70 -15.05 4.45
CA VAL A 52 -14.16 -16.08 5.33
C VAL A 52 -15.10 -16.29 6.50
N TYR A 53 -15.48 -17.54 6.73
CA TYR A 53 -16.38 -17.95 7.80
C TYR A 53 -15.62 -18.82 8.82
N LYS A 54 -15.88 -18.62 10.10
CA LYS A 54 -15.47 -19.54 11.15
C LYS A 54 -16.35 -20.77 11.11
N GLY A 55 -15.74 -21.94 11.05
CA GLY A 55 -16.42 -23.22 11.16
C GLY A 55 -15.95 -24.03 12.36
N LEU A 56 -16.71 -25.07 12.71
CA LEU A 56 -16.34 -26.05 13.73
C LEU A 56 -16.31 -27.46 13.14
N LEU A 57 -15.10 -28.00 12.97
CA LEU A 57 -14.89 -29.39 12.61
C LEU A 57 -14.75 -30.21 13.90
N GLY A 58 -15.86 -30.84 14.31
CA GLY A 58 -15.94 -31.43 15.65
C GLY A 58 -15.85 -30.33 16.69
N ASN A 59 -14.78 -30.32 17.50
CA ASN A 59 -14.50 -29.24 18.45
C ASN A 59 -13.34 -28.33 18.00
N VAL A 60 -12.79 -28.54 16.80
CA VAL A 60 -11.65 -27.78 16.29
C VAL A 60 -12.15 -26.63 15.41
N PRO A 61 -11.80 -25.37 15.72
CA PRO A 61 -12.15 -24.24 14.88
C PRO A 61 -11.37 -24.24 13.56
N VAL A 62 -12.06 -23.92 12.47
CA VAL A 62 -11.50 -23.82 11.11
C VAL A 62 -11.92 -22.52 10.45
N ALA A 63 -11.18 -22.10 9.43
CA ALA A 63 -11.51 -20.95 8.59
C ALA A 63 -11.91 -21.43 7.19
N VAL A 64 -13.16 -21.20 6.80
CA VAL A 64 -13.71 -21.55 5.49
C VAL A 64 -13.76 -20.30 4.61
N LYS A 65 -12.81 -20.18 3.69
CA LYS A 65 -12.72 -19.09 2.71
C LYS A 65 -13.53 -19.44 1.47
N LYS A 66 -14.65 -18.73 1.27
CA LYS A 66 -15.50 -18.80 0.08
C LYS A 66 -15.08 -17.70 -0.89
N LEU A 67 -14.54 -18.07 -2.04
CA LEU A 67 -14.13 -17.11 -3.07
C LEU A 67 -15.36 -16.47 -3.72
N SER A 68 -15.29 -15.16 -3.98
CA SER A 68 -16.30 -14.42 -4.72
C SER A 68 -16.51 -15.05 -6.09
N LYS A 69 -17.74 -14.95 -6.62
CA LYS A 69 -18.05 -15.42 -7.97
C LYS A 69 -17.09 -14.77 -8.96
N ILE A 70 -16.32 -15.60 -9.65
CA ILE A 70 -15.61 -15.17 -10.86
C ILE A 70 -16.70 -15.23 -11.93
N ASP A 71 -17.18 -14.07 -12.38
CA ASP A 71 -17.98 -13.97 -13.59
C ASP A 71 -17.05 -14.31 -14.76
N GLU A 72 -16.79 -15.60 -15.01
CA GLU A 72 -16.36 -16.12 -16.31
C GLU A 72 -16.29 -17.65 -16.35
N GLU A 73 -16.86 -18.18 -17.44
CA GLU A 73 -16.90 -19.55 -17.98
C GLU A 73 -17.72 -20.62 -17.24
N LYS A 74 -18.68 -21.20 -17.99
CA LYS A 74 -19.36 -22.45 -17.66
C LYS A 74 -18.29 -23.50 -17.35
N PHE A 75 -18.24 -23.98 -16.11
CA PHE A 75 -17.28 -25.01 -15.74
C PHE A 75 -17.71 -26.34 -16.34
N SER A 76 -16.85 -26.95 -17.15
CA SER A 76 -16.99 -28.32 -17.63
C SER A 76 -16.07 -29.24 -16.84
N GLY A 77 -16.60 -30.28 -16.22
CA GLY A 77 -15.82 -31.23 -15.44
C GLY A 77 -16.48 -32.60 -15.38
N GLU A 78 -15.99 -33.46 -14.49
CA GLU A 78 -16.52 -34.80 -14.28
C GLU A 78 -16.98 -34.96 -12.82
N TYR A 79 -18.19 -35.47 -12.62
CA TYR A 79 -18.72 -35.80 -11.30
C TYR A 79 -19.27 -37.22 -11.35
N ASP A 80 -18.73 -38.11 -10.51
CA ASP A 80 -19.13 -39.52 -10.43
C ASP A 80 -19.08 -40.25 -11.79
N GLY A 81 -17.98 -40.06 -12.53
CA GLY A 81 -17.77 -40.72 -13.82
C GLY A 81 -18.49 -40.06 -15.00
N LYS A 82 -19.17 -38.92 -14.80
CA LYS A 82 -20.04 -38.29 -15.80
C LYS A 82 -19.64 -36.85 -16.09
N PRO A 83 -19.62 -36.44 -17.37
CA PRO A 83 -19.39 -35.05 -17.73
C PRO A 83 -20.55 -34.18 -17.21
N VAL A 84 -20.21 -33.12 -16.48
CA VAL A 84 -21.14 -32.15 -15.92
C VAL A 84 -20.75 -30.75 -16.37
N MET A 85 -21.77 -29.95 -16.69
CA MET A 85 -21.67 -28.52 -16.93
C MET A 85 -22.29 -27.79 -15.75
N ALA A 86 -21.56 -26.88 -15.13
CA ALA A 86 -22.07 -26.05 -14.03
C ALA A 86 -22.20 -24.60 -14.48
N ASP A 87 -23.40 -24.04 -14.31
CA ASP A 87 -23.69 -22.63 -14.56
C ASP A 87 -23.09 -21.72 -13.46
N ILE A 88 -22.80 -22.28 -12.29
CA ILE A 88 -22.21 -21.57 -11.15
C ILE A 88 -21.06 -22.41 -10.59
N CYS A 89 -19.85 -21.86 -10.61
CA CYS A 89 -18.69 -22.43 -9.94
C CYS A 89 -18.43 -21.67 -8.64
N GLU A 90 -18.54 -22.35 -7.49
CA GLU A 90 -18.09 -21.82 -6.20
C GLU A 90 -16.81 -22.54 -5.79
N ARG A 91 -15.77 -21.79 -5.43
CA ARG A 91 -14.52 -22.34 -4.90
C ARG A 91 -14.43 -22.01 -3.41
N LEU A 92 -14.21 -23.04 -2.61
CA LEU A 92 -14.07 -22.94 -1.17
C LEU A 92 -12.78 -23.60 -0.72
N LEU A 93 -12.09 -22.97 0.23
CA LEU A 93 -10.88 -23.48 0.86
C LEU A 93 -11.12 -23.53 2.36
N CYS A 94 -10.68 -24.60 3.02
CA CYS A 94 -10.79 -24.76 4.46
C CYS A 94 -9.39 -24.84 5.05
N PHE A 95 -9.11 -23.97 6.02
CA PHE A 95 -7.82 -23.87 6.70
C PHE A 95 -8.02 -24.06 8.21
N GLU A 96 -6.92 -24.25 8.93
CA GLU A 96 -6.90 -24.02 10.37
C GLU A 96 -7.39 -22.60 10.72
N TYR A 97 -7.99 -22.43 11.89
CA TYR A 97 -8.36 -21.11 12.40
C TYR A 97 -7.21 -20.52 13.21
N LEU A 98 -6.83 -19.28 12.90
CA LEU A 98 -5.74 -18.55 13.55
C LEU A 98 -6.33 -17.51 14.51
N PRO A 99 -6.30 -17.77 15.84
CA PRO A 99 -7.13 -17.04 16.79
C PRO A 99 -6.58 -15.67 17.20
N ASN A 100 -5.30 -15.40 16.97
CA ASN A 100 -4.69 -14.09 17.29
C ASN A 100 -4.82 -13.08 16.14
N GLY A 101 -5.63 -13.39 15.13
CA GLY A 101 -5.98 -12.46 14.06
C GLY A 101 -4.78 -12.10 13.18
N SER A 102 -4.87 -10.94 12.53
CA SER A 102 -3.84 -10.44 11.63
C SER A 102 -2.80 -9.58 12.34
N LEU A 103 -1.61 -9.52 11.75
CA LEU A 103 -0.49 -8.76 12.30
C LEU A 103 -0.77 -7.24 12.33
N ASP A 104 -1.58 -6.70 11.41
CA ASP A 104 -1.94 -5.27 11.44
C ASP A 104 -2.86 -4.91 12.61
N GLU A 105 -3.69 -5.84 13.08
CA GLU A 105 -4.47 -5.68 14.30
C GLU A 105 -3.56 -5.81 15.51
N TYR A 106 -2.70 -6.82 15.52
CA TYR A 106 -1.75 -7.03 16.62
C TYR A 106 -0.85 -5.81 16.86
N ILE A 107 -0.18 -5.28 15.83
CA ILE A 107 0.80 -4.18 15.99
C ILE A 107 0.17 -2.91 16.59
N LYS A 108 -1.14 -2.64 16.37
CA LYS A 108 -1.81 -1.43 16.87
C LYS A 108 -1.93 -1.41 18.40
N ASP A 109 -2.21 -2.57 18.98
CA ASP A 109 -2.51 -2.72 20.42
C ASP A 109 -1.49 -3.64 21.14
N ALA A 110 -0.38 -3.98 20.47
CA ALA A 110 0.59 -4.95 20.97
C ALA A 110 1.29 -4.47 22.25
N PRO A 111 1.44 -5.35 23.25
CA PRO A 111 2.37 -5.11 24.34
C PRO A 111 3.81 -4.97 23.82
N LEU A 112 4.58 -4.01 24.36
CA LEU A 112 6.00 -3.81 24.06
C LEU A 112 6.87 -4.96 24.61
N VAL A 113 6.78 -6.12 23.96
CA VAL A 113 7.58 -7.31 24.24
C VAL A 113 8.38 -7.62 22.98
N TRP A 114 9.64 -7.15 22.95
CA TRP A 114 10.51 -7.25 21.79
C TRP A 114 10.67 -8.69 21.29
N ARG A 115 10.92 -9.63 22.20
CA ARG A 115 11.04 -11.06 21.88
C ARG A 115 9.93 -11.60 20.97
N LYS A 116 8.66 -11.21 21.21
CA LYS A 116 7.53 -11.64 20.36
C LYS A 116 7.59 -11.01 18.97
N HIS A 117 7.91 -9.73 18.90
CA HIS A 117 8.04 -9.00 17.62
C HIS A 117 9.19 -9.57 16.78
N TYR A 118 10.31 -9.88 17.41
CA TYR A 118 11.45 -10.51 16.77
C TYR A 118 11.10 -11.92 16.23
N GLN A 119 10.38 -12.74 17.00
CA GLN A 119 9.89 -14.04 16.55
C GLN A 119 8.95 -13.93 15.34
N ILE A 120 8.05 -12.94 15.34
CA ILE A 120 7.17 -12.64 14.20
C ILE A 120 8.00 -12.27 12.97
N ILE A 121 8.96 -11.34 13.09
CA ILE A 121 9.85 -10.95 11.98
C ILE A 121 10.54 -12.17 11.38
N LYS A 122 11.08 -13.05 12.23
CA LYS A 122 11.77 -14.27 11.81
C LYS A 122 10.81 -15.23 11.08
N GLY A 123 9.64 -15.50 11.65
CA GLY A 123 8.63 -16.37 11.03
C GLY A 123 8.14 -15.87 9.67
N VAL A 124 7.96 -14.55 9.51
CA VAL A 124 7.62 -13.95 8.20
C VAL A 124 8.76 -14.13 7.20
N CYS A 125 10.02 -13.94 7.62
CA CYS A 125 11.18 -14.18 6.76
C CYS A 125 11.26 -15.64 6.31
N GLU A 126 11.05 -16.59 7.22
CA GLU A 126 11.07 -18.03 6.95
C GLU A 126 9.96 -18.45 5.98
N GLY A 127 8.73 -17.98 6.22
CA GLY A 127 7.61 -18.20 5.32
C GLY A 127 7.88 -17.64 3.92
N LEU A 128 8.43 -16.42 3.83
CA LEU A 128 8.73 -15.80 2.54
C LEU A 128 9.86 -16.53 1.79
N ARG A 129 10.90 -16.98 2.50
CA ARG A 129 11.95 -17.83 1.92
C ARG A 129 11.34 -19.09 1.31
N TYR A 130 10.48 -19.78 2.05
CA TYR A 130 9.81 -20.99 1.55
C TYR A 130 9.03 -20.72 0.27
N LEU A 131 8.26 -19.63 0.20
CA LEU A 131 7.53 -19.24 -1.01
C LEU A 131 8.48 -19.02 -2.19
N HIS A 132 9.57 -18.28 -1.99
CA HIS A 132 10.54 -17.99 -3.04
C HIS A 132 11.24 -19.27 -3.53
N GLU A 133 11.53 -20.23 -2.65
CA GLU A 133 12.04 -21.56 -3.03
C GLU A 133 11.05 -22.34 -3.90
N LYS A 134 9.75 -22.23 -3.59
CA LYS A 134 8.65 -22.80 -4.40
C LYS A 134 8.34 -22.00 -5.66
N GLN A 135 9.15 -20.99 -6.00
CA GLN A 135 8.94 -20.10 -7.15
C GLN A 135 7.62 -19.34 -7.09
N ILE A 136 7.17 -18.98 -5.88
CA ILE A 136 5.94 -18.21 -5.65
C ILE A 136 6.32 -16.79 -5.23
N VAL A 137 5.81 -15.81 -5.98
CA VAL A 137 5.82 -14.38 -5.59
C VAL A 137 4.47 -14.05 -4.98
N HIS A 138 4.45 -13.63 -3.72
CA HIS A 138 3.21 -13.37 -2.98
C HIS A 138 2.44 -12.21 -3.62
N SER A 139 3.12 -11.12 -4.00
CA SER A 139 2.61 -9.92 -4.68
C SER A 139 1.66 -9.02 -3.87
N ASP A 140 1.12 -9.50 -2.74
CA ASP A 140 0.34 -8.68 -1.79
C ASP A 140 0.79 -8.87 -0.33
N LEU A 141 2.10 -8.95 -0.09
CA LEU A 141 2.60 -9.16 1.27
C LEU A 141 2.38 -7.88 2.11
N LYS A 142 1.61 -7.99 3.19
CA LYS A 142 1.27 -6.91 4.12
C LYS A 142 0.86 -7.51 5.48
N PRO A 143 0.84 -6.74 6.58
CA PRO A 143 0.52 -7.29 7.89
C PRO A 143 -0.92 -7.86 7.97
N ALA A 144 -1.88 -7.31 7.23
CA ALA A 144 -3.24 -7.89 7.12
C ALA A 144 -3.28 -9.30 6.50
N ASN A 145 -2.25 -9.70 5.77
CA ASN A 145 -2.11 -11.03 5.15
C ASN A 145 -1.17 -11.95 5.95
N ILE A 146 -0.70 -11.51 7.13
CA ILE A 146 0.09 -12.31 8.05
C ILE A 146 -0.78 -12.58 9.27
N LEU A 147 -1.19 -13.83 9.47
CA LEU A 147 -2.02 -14.23 10.59
C LEU A 147 -1.18 -14.88 11.69
N LEU A 148 -1.67 -14.83 12.93
CA LEU A 148 -0.96 -15.31 14.11
C LEU A 148 -1.70 -16.49 14.74
N ASP A 149 -0.98 -17.59 14.96
CA ASP A 149 -1.54 -18.76 15.66
C ASP A 149 -1.52 -18.59 17.19
N ASN A 150 -1.93 -19.63 17.92
CA ASN A 150 -1.98 -19.63 19.39
C ASN A 150 -0.64 -19.28 20.06
N ASP A 151 0.48 -19.66 19.43
CA ASP A 151 1.83 -19.48 19.95
C ASP A 151 2.49 -18.20 19.41
N MET A 152 1.70 -17.33 18.77
CA MET A 152 2.16 -16.09 18.12
C MET A 152 3.09 -16.34 16.93
N VAL A 153 3.06 -17.54 16.34
CA VAL A 153 3.82 -17.85 15.13
C VAL A 153 3.12 -17.21 13.93
N ALA A 154 3.89 -16.51 13.11
CA ALA A 154 3.41 -15.83 11.93
C ALA A 154 3.20 -16.80 10.76
N LYS A 155 2.00 -16.78 10.16
CA LYS A 155 1.65 -17.55 8.97
C LYS A 155 1.24 -16.61 7.83
N ILE A 156 1.90 -16.74 6.67
CA ILE A 156 1.58 -15.96 5.47
C ILE A 156 0.33 -16.54 4.81
N THR A 157 -0.63 -15.67 4.48
CA THR A 157 -1.93 -16.04 3.94
C THR A 157 -2.30 -15.18 2.73
N ASP A 158 -3.41 -15.54 2.08
CA ASP A 158 -4.03 -14.81 0.96
C ASP A 158 -3.20 -14.72 -0.33
N PHE A 159 -3.06 -15.87 -0.98
CA PHE A 159 -2.39 -16.02 -2.27
C PHE A 159 -3.26 -15.62 -3.48
N GLY A 160 -4.35 -14.86 -3.28
CA GLY A 160 -5.36 -14.59 -4.32
C GLY A 160 -4.83 -13.87 -5.57
N ILE A 161 -3.72 -13.14 -5.44
CA ILE A 161 -3.03 -12.47 -6.56
C ILE A 161 -1.57 -12.90 -6.71
N SER A 162 -1.18 -13.99 -6.04
CA SER A 162 0.18 -14.52 -6.12
C SER A 162 0.49 -15.07 -7.51
N ARG A 163 1.79 -15.18 -7.79
CA ARG A 163 2.30 -15.60 -9.10
C ARG A 163 3.24 -16.77 -8.92
N CYS A 164 2.95 -17.88 -9.61
CA CYS A 164 3.87 -19.01 -9.72
C CYS A 164 4.73 -18.80 -10.96
N PHE A 165 6.04 -18.78 -10.78
CA PHE A 165 7.01 -18.71 -11.87
C PHE A 165 7.38 -20.13 -12.32
N ASP A 166 7.47 -20.32 -13.64
CA ASP A 166 7.94 -21.57 -14.22
C ASP A 166 9.43 -21.49 -14.61
N GLY A 167 10.14 -22.62 -14.49
CA GLY A 167 11.50 -22.77 -15.00
C GLY A 167 12.51 -21.70 -14.54
N LYS A 168 12.83 -20.76 -15.44
CA LYS A 168 13.85 -19.70 -15.28
C LYS A 168 13.25 -18.30 -15.11
N GLN A 169 11.93 -18.18 -14.97
CA GLN A 169 11.28 -16.88 -14.87
C GLN A 169 11.70 -16.15 -13.59
N THR A 170 12.16 -14.90 -13.73
CA THR A 170 12.63 -14.08 -12.60
C THR A 170 11.69 -12.93 -12.26
N HIS A 171 10.75 -12.62 -13.16
CA HIS A 171 9.77 -11.56 -13.01
C HIS A 171 8.53 -11.80 -13.88
N ALA A 172 7.41 -11.16 -13.51
CA ALA A 172 6.19 -11.09 -14.30
C ALA A 172 5.83 -9.63 -14.60
N ILE A 173 5.26 -9.39 -15.78
CA ILE A 173 4.79 -8.07 -16.22
C ILE A 173 3.29 -8.19 -16.54
N THR A 174 2.46 -7.33 -15.95
CA THR A 174 1.02 -7.24 -16.24
C THR A 174 0.60 -5.81 -16.54
N LYS A 175 -0.39 -5.66 -17.43
CA LYS A 175 -1.03 -4.35 -17.72
C LYS A 175 -2.07 -3.98 -16.66
N ASN A 176 -2.76 -4.97 -16.11
CA ASN A 176 -3.73 -4.78 -15.02
C ASN A 176 -3.02 -5.03 -13.69
N VAL A 177 -2.75 -3.96 -12.96
CA VAL A 177 -1.99 -4.01 -11.71
C VAL A 177 -2.99 -3.99 -10.54
N ILE A 178 -3.04 -5.09 -9.79
CA ILE A 178 -3.80 -5.22 -8.55
C ILE A 178 -2.77 -5.43 -7.44
N PHE A 179 -2.78 -4.57 -6.42
CA PHE A 179 -1.88 -4.64 -5.25
C PHE A 179 -2.42 -3.74 -4.12
N SER A 180 -1.92 -3.93 -2.90
CA SER A 180 -2.21 -3.03 -1.78
C SER A 180 -1.24 -1.83 -1.73
N PRO A 181 -1.72 -0.58 -1.92
CA PRO A 181 -0.89 0.60 -1.78
C PRO A 181 -0.37 0.72 -0.34
N GLY A 182 0.93 0.94 -0.17
CA GLY A 182 1.56 1.05 1.15
C GLY A 182 2.79 0.16 1.29
N TYR A 183 2.67 -1.07 0.80
CA TYR A 183 3.68 -2.12 0.92
C TYR A 183 4.37 -2.45 -0.40
N ALA A 184 3.72 -2.16 -1.52
CA ALA A 184 4.24 -2.46 -2.85
C ALA A 184 5.54 -1.71 -3.18
N ALA A 185 6.46 -2.44 -3.83
CA ALA A 185 7.72 -1.90 -4.34
C ALA A 185 7.49 -0.89 -5.48
N PRO A 186 8.38 0.09 -5.69
CA PRO A 186 8.23 1.09 -6.74
C PRO A 186 8.03 0.51 -8.15
N GLU A 187 8.69 -0.60 -8.48
CA GLU A 187 8.56 -1.24 -9.78
C GLU A 187 7.20 -1.92 -10.02
N VAL A 188 6.46 -2.24 -8.95
CA VAL A 188 5.12 -2.86 -9.04
C VAL A 188 4.12 -1.89 -9.66
N PHE A 189 4.30 -0.58 -9.46
CA PHE A 189 3.48 0.45 -10.12
C PHE A 189 3.61 0.42 -11.65
N ASN A 190 4.73 -0.10 -12.16
CA ASN A 190 4.95 -0.34 -13.58
C ASN A 190 4.54 -1.77 -14.01
N GLY A 191 3.78 -2.47 -13.16
CA GLY A 191 3.31 -3.83 -13.39
C GLY A 191 4.39 -4.91 -13.28
N LYS A 192 5.58 -4.59 -12.73
CA LYS A 192 6.70 -5.55 -12.59
C LYS A 192 6.69 -6.21 -11.22
N PHE A 193 6.50 -7.53 -11.19
CA PHE A 193 6.47 -8.34 -9.98
C PHE A 193 7.66 -9.31 -9.97
N SER A 194 8.32 -9.48 -8.83
CA SER A 194 9.45 -10.39 -8.67
C SER A 194 9.62 -10.80 -7.21
N PHE A 195 10.50 -11.77 -6.92
CA PHE A 195 10.88 -12.07 -5.53
C PHE A 195 11.34 -10.81 -4.78
N LYS A 196 12.03 -9.89 -5.47
CA LYS A 196 12.52 -8.64 -4.86
C LYS A 196 11.41 -7.64 -4.54
N SER A 197 10.25 -7.69 -5.20
CA SER A 197 9.11 -6.84 -4.81
C SER A 197 8.48 -7.31 -3.50
N ASP A 198 8.46 -8.62 -3.24
CA ASP A 198 8.06 -9.13 -1.92
C ASP A 198 9.07 -8.76 -0.83
N ILE A 199 10.39 -8.78 -1.14
CA ILE A 199 11.42 -8.33 -0.19
C ILE A 199 11.21 -6.87 0.20
N TYR A 200 10.85 -5.99 -0.74
CA TYR A 200 10.52 -4.61 -0.39
C TYR A 200 9.33 -4.54 0.57
N SER A 201 8.28 -5.32 0.30
CA SER A 201 7.09 -5.40 1.15
C SER A 201 7.43 -5.90 2.56
N LEU A 202 8.28 -6.92 2.66
CA LEU A 202 8.87 -7.39 3.92
C LEU A 202 9.62 -6.27 4.65
N GLY A 203 10.39 -5.46 3.92
CA GLY A 203 11.06 -4.28 4.46
C GLY A 203 10.10 -3.32 5.15
N VAL A 204 8.99 -2.97 4.49
CA VAL A 204 7.95 -2.11 5.05
C VAL A 204 7.35 -2.73 6.31
N ILE A 205 7.06 -4.04 6.30
CA ILE A 205 6.51 -4.78 7.45
C ILE A 205 7.47 -4.75 8.64
N ILE A 206 8.76 -5.01 8.41
CA ILE A 206 9.78 -4.96 9.48
C ILE A 206 9.84 -3.55 10.10
N ILE A 207 9.80 -2.50 9.28
CA ILE A 207 9.75 -1.12 9.78
C ILE A 207 8.50 -0.85 10.61
N GLU A 208 7.34 -1.33 10.16
CA GLU A 208 6.06 -1.16 10.86
C GLU A 208 6.06 -1.87 12.21
N ILE A 209 6.59 -3.09 12.27
CA ILE A 209 6.80 -3.83 13.53
C ILE A 209 7.73 -3.06 14.48
N LEU A 210 8.80 -2.46 13.97
CA LEU A 210 9.80 -1.75 14.79
C LEU A 210 9.31 -0.43 15.37
N THR A 211 8.39 0.25 14.68
CA THR A 211 8.03 1.64 15.00
C THR A 211 6.54 1.82 15.35
N ALA A 212 5.73 0.77 15.23
CA ALA A 212 4.26 0.84 15.24
C ALA A 212 3.67 1.84 14.23
N ASP A 213 4.45 2.25 13.22
CA ASP A 213 4.08 3.22 12.19
C ASP A 213 4.76 2.85 10.86
N LYS A 214 4.29 3.36 9.73
CA LYS A 214 4.86 3.06 8.40
C LYS A 214 6.07 3.96 8.05
N GLY A 215 6.58 4.69 9.04
CA GLY A 215 7.67 5.67 8.88
C GLY A 215 9.05 5.05 9.01
N TYR A 216 10.07 5.65 8.41
CA TYR A 216 11.44 5.12 8.48
C TYR A 216 11.96 5.04 9.92
N PRO A 217 12.57 3.91 10.33
CA PRO A 217 13.21 3.82 11.62
C PRO A 217 14.62 4.42 11.58
N VAL A 218 14.87 5.35 12.48
CA VAL A 218 16.23 5.66 12.95
C VAL A 218 16.49 4.70 14.11
N ALA A 219 17.60 3.96 14.07
CA ALA A 219 17.87 2.90 15.06
C ALA A 219 17.85 3.45 16.49
N GLU A 220 18.39 4.65 16.70
CA GLU A 220 18.38 5.33 17.99
C GLU A 220 16.95 5.65 18.47
N ASP A 221 16.10 6.20 17.59
CA ASP A 221 14.69 6.54 17.92
C ASP A 221 13.87 5.26 18.22
N VAL A 222 14.16 4.15 17.52
CA VAL A 222 13.54 2.85 17.78
C VAL A 222 14.03 2.28 19.12
N LEU A 223 15.33 2.34 19.40
CA LEU A 223 15.87 1.84 20.67
C LEU A 223 15.30 2.59 21.87
N GLU A 224 15.05 3.89 21.77
CA GLU A 224 14.32 4.66 22.79
C GLU A 224 12.88 4.15 22.97
N HIS A 225 12.17 3.81 21.89
CA HIS A 225 10.82 3.25 21.95
C HIS A 225 10.74 1.90 22.66
N TRP A 226 11.76 1.04 22.49
CA TRP A 226 11.84 -0.28 23.14
C TRP A 226 12.58 -0.26 24.49
N GLY A 227 13.11 0.89 24.92
CA GLY A 227 14.13 1.03 25.96
C GLY A 227 13.68 1.02 27.42
N HIS A 228 12.46 0.58 27.76
CA HIS A 228 11.96 0.64 29.14
C HIS A 228 11.50 -0.72 29.69
N LYS A 229 12.42 -1.46 30.32
CA LYS A 229 12.11 -2.44 31.39
C LYS A 229 13.20 -2.48 32.45
N GLU A 230 12.78 -2.36 33.72
CA GLU A 230 13.67 -2.26 34.90
C GLU A 230 14.16 -3.61 35.45
N GLU A 231 13.83 -4.75 34.82
CA GLU A 231 14.08 -6.09 35.41
C GLU A 231 14.65 -7.16 34.45
N GLU A 232 15.26 -6.80 33.33
CA GLU A 232 15.90 -7.78 32.43
C GLU A 232 17.39 -7.96 32.70
N SER A 233 17.90 -9.19 32.53
CA SER A 233 19.31 -9.45 32.71
C SER A 233 20.13 -8.65 31.68
N GLN A 234 21.30 -8.11 32.08
CA GLN A 234 22.16 -7.31 31.19
C GLN A 234 22.48 -8.00 29.86
N LYS A 235 22.49 -9.34 29.82
CA LYS A 235 22.77 -10.11 28.61
C LYS A 235 21.56 -10.17 27.66
N GLU A 236 20.36 -10.36 28.20
CA GLU A 236 19.13 -10.38 27.40
C GLU A 236 18.91 -8.99 26.78
N HIS A 237 19.01 -7.95 27.60
CA HIS A 237 18.87 -6.57 27.10
C HIS A 237 19.88 -6.23 25.98
N GLN A 238 21.14 -6.69 26.10
CA GLN A 238 22.14 -6.49 25.04
C GLN A 238 21.80 -7.24 23.75
N LEU A 239 21.26 -8.46 23.85
CA LEU A 239 20.81 -9.22 22.69
C LEU A 239 19.62 -8.52 22.02
N GLU A 240 18.65 -8.05 22.79
CA GLU A 240 17.49 -7.32 22.26
C GLU A 240 17.91 -6.06 21.52
N VAL A 241 18.80 -5.25 22.10
CA VAL A 241 19.36 -4.05 21.45
C VAL A 241 20.05 -4.39 20.13
N GLU A 242 20.85 -5.45 20.08
CA GLU A 242 21.51 -5.88 18.85
C GLU A 242 20.50 -6.38 17.81
N GLN A 243 19.50 -7.17 18.22
CA GLN A 243 18.41 -7.64 17.36
C GLN A 243 17.61 -6.48 16.76
N ILE A 244 17.27 -5.47 17.56
CA ILE A 244 16.57 -4.25 17.11
C ILE A 244 17.41 -3.53 16.05
N ARG A 245 18.70 -3.35 16.32
CA ARG A 245 19.62 -2.69 15.38
C ARG A 245 19.70 -3.46 14.06
N VAL A 246 19.90 -4.77 14.14
CA VAL A 246 19.98 -5.64 12.96
C VAL A 246 18.67 -5.65 12.17
N CYS A 247 17.52 -5.77 12.84
CA CYS A 247 16.21 -5.71 12.17
C CYS A 247 16.00 -4.36 11.47
N THR A 248 16.42 -3.26 12.11
CA THR A 248 16.38 -1.92 11.50
C THR A 248 17.24 -1.86 10.24
N GLU A 249 18.48 -2.36 10.29
CA GLU A 249 19.38 -2.41 9.14
C GLU A 249 18.83 -3.29 8.00
N VAL A 250 18.32 -4.49 8.35
CA VAL A 250 17.67 -5.42 7.42
C VAL A 250 16.49 -4.75 6.73
N GLY A 251 15.55 -4.19 7.49
CA GLY A 251 14.38 -3.55 6.92
C GLY A 251 14.75 -2.39 5.97
N ARG A 252 15.76 -1.58 6.33
CA ARG A 252 16.28 -0.51 5.45
C ARG A 252 16.94 -1.04 4.17
N SER A 253 17.63 -2.18 4.24
CA SER A 253 18.23 -2.83 3.08
C SER A 253 17.19 -3.44 2.14
N CYS A 254 16.05 -3.87 2.67
CA CYS A 254 14.91 -4.35 1.90
C CYS A 254 14.23 -3.21 1.11
N LEU A 255 14.24 -1.98 1.63
CA LEU A 255 13.62 -0.80 1.04
C LEU A 255 14.46 -0.10 -0.05
N GLN A 256 15.55 -0.71 -0.52
CA GLN A 256 16.35 -0.14 -1.61
C GLN A 256 15.48 0.02 -2.87
N TYR A 257 15.57 1.17 -3.55
CA TYR A 257 14.82 1.40 -4.78
C TYR A 257 15.17 0.36 -5.84
N ASP A 258 16.46 0.17 -6.10
CA ASP A 258 16.96 -0.83 -7.04
C ASP A 258 16.74 -2.26 -6.49
N PRO A 259 15.91 -3.09 -7.15
CA PRO A 259 15.60 -4.44 -6.69
C PRO A 259 16.84 -5.34 -6.57
N VAL A 260 17.89 -5.09 -7.35
CA VAL A 260 19.13 -5.89 -7.32
C VAL A 260 19.85 -5.73 -5.99
N LYS A 261 19.79 -4.54 -5.38
CA LYS A 261 20.45 -4.21 -4.11
C LYS A 261 19.75 -4.75 -2.88
N ARG A 262 18.49 -5.16 -3.01
CA ARG A 262 17.71 -5.78 -1.91
C ARG A 262 18.28 -7.17 -1.62
N PRO A 263 18.40 -7.60 -0.35
CA PRO A 263 18.83 -8.96 -0.01
C PRO A 263 17.81 -10.01 -0.49
N SER A 264 18.19 -11.29 -0.47
CA SER A 264 17.23 -12.39 -0.58
C SER A 264 16.66 -12.73 0.80
N ALA A 265 15.51 -13.41 0.85
CA ALA A 265 14.94 -13.89 2.11
C ALA A 265 15.91 -14.81 2.88
N GLN A 266 16.64 -15.68 2.17
CA GLN A 266 17.70 -16.51 2.77
C GLN A 266 18.80 -15.65 3.42
N CYS A 267 19.30 -14.64 2.71
CA CYS A 267 20.36 -13.77 3.24
C CYS A 267 19.89 -13.03 4.51
N ILE A 268 18.60 -12.66 4.59
CA ILE A 268 18.03 -12.04 5.79
C ILE A 268 18.03 -13.04 6.95
N ILE A 269 17.56 -14.27 6.74
CA ILE A 269 17.54 -15.32 7.76
C ILE A 269 18.96 -15.59 8.28
N ASP A 270 19.95 -15.71 7.40
CA ASP A 270 21.35 -15.92 7.78
C ASP A 270 21.87 -14.79 8.70
N ILE A 271 21.44 -13.54 8.45
CA ILE A 271 21.80 -12.38 9.28
C ILE A 271 21.14 -12.47 10.68
N LEU A 272 19.86 -12.86 10.74
CA LEU A 272 19.14 -13.02 12.00
C LEU A 272 19.72 -14.16 12.85
N GLU A 273 20.01 -15.32 12.26
CA GLU A 273 20.64 -16.45 12.95
C GLU A 273 22.06 -16.15 13.44
N GLN A 274 22.83 -15.39 12.66
CA GLN A 274 24.15 -14.91 13.09
C GLN A 274 24.07 -13.94 14.28
N THR A 275 22.96 -13.22 14.42
CA THR A 275 22.72 -12.30 15.53
C THR A 275 22.44 -13.09 16.81
N GLU A 276 21.66 -14.16 16.71
CA GLU A 276 21.33 -15.05 17.83
C GLU A 276 22.55 -15.84 18.34
N SER A 277 23.45 -16.24 17.43
CA SER A 277 24.64 -17.04 17.76
C SER A 277 25.81 -16.23 18.33
N LYS A 278 25.82 -14.91 18.17
CA LYS A 278 26.89 -14.02 18.65
C LYS A 278 26.56 -13.40 20.01
N VAL A 279 26.56 -14.22 21.06
CA VAL A 279 26.80 -13.74 22.44
C VAL A 279 27.66 -14.78 23.17
N PRO A 280 29.00 -14.64 23.19
CA PRO A 280 29.65 -14.03 24.36
C PRO A 280 30.97 -13.26 24.11
N SER A 281 31.33 -12.46 25.13
CA SER A 281 32.57 -11.70 25.38
C SER A 281 32.85 -10.46 24.54
N ILE A 282 32.89 -9.34 25.28
CA ILE A 282 33.41 -8.04 24.88
C ILE A 282 34.84 -8.21 24.35
N GLU A 283 35.02 -8.01 23.05
CA GLU A 283 36.14 -7.19 22.58
C GLU A 283 35.54 -5.93 21.95
N THR A 284 35.86 -4.79 22.54
CA THR A 284 35.73 -3.47 21.92
C THR A 284 36.68 -3.37 20.73
N GLY A 285 36.42 -4.17 19.70
CA GLY A 285 37.11 -4.17 18.42
C GLY A 285 36.09 -3.88 17.34
N LYS A 286 36.12 -2.68 16.77
CA LYS A 286 35.30 -2.26 15.63
C LYS A 286 35.49 -3.25 14.46
N ARG A 287 34.72 -4.33 14.38
CA ARG A 287 34.46 -5.00 13.10
C ARG A 287 33.36 -4.22 12.40
N ARG A 288 33.80 -3.36 11.48
CA ARG A 288 32.92 -2.67 10.53
C ARG A 288 32.23 -3.73 9.67
N LEU A 289 30.95 -3.96 9.88
CA LEU A 289 30.08 -4.49 8.84
C LEU A 289 30.08 -3.50 7.66
N PRO A 290 29.94 -3.96 6.41
CA PRO A 290 30.19 -3.16 5.21
C PRO A 290 29.14 -2.07 4.95
N PHE A 291 28.15 -1.91 5.83
CA PHE A 291 27.04 -0.98 5.62
C PHE A 291 27.35 0.36 6.30
N ARG A 292 27.43 1.41 5.46
CA ARG A 292 27.83 2.78 5.83
C ARG A 292 26.98 3.31 6.98
N ARG A 293 27.66 3.78 8.03
CA ARG A 293 27.10 4.70 9.03
C ARG A 293 26.48 5.92 8.36
N HIS A 294 25.40 6.44 8.97
CA HIS A 294 24.74 7.69 8.59
C HIS A 294 25.75 8.82 8.41
N THR A 295 25.97 9.20 7.16
CA THR A 295 26.39 10.55 6.82
C THR A 295 25.12 11.33 6.55
N THR A 296 24.86 12.36 7.35
CA THR A 296 23.94 13.44 6.98
C THR A 296 24.19 13.82 5.53
N MET A 297 23.14 13.82 4.71
CA MET A 297 23.23 14.13 3.29
C MET A 297 24.00 15.44 3.10
N ASN A 298 25.07 15.39 2.28
CA ASN A 298 25.89 16.56 1.99
C ASN A 298 24.99 17.70 1.47
N PRO A 299 25.10 18.95 1.97
CA PRO A 299 24.32 20.08 1.50
C PRO A 299 24.27 20.25 -0.03
N ILE A 300 25.36 19.91 -0.73
CA ILE A 300 25.42 19.93 -2.21
C ILE A 300 24.45 18.90 -2.80
N THR A 301 24.38 17.71 -2.21
CA THR A 301 23.47 16.64 -2.65
C THR A 301 22.02 17.00 -2.33
N VAL A 302 21.75 17.62 -1.17
CA VAL A 302 20.43 18.14 -0.81
C VAL A 302 19.97 19.17 -1.84
N ALA A 303 20.80 20.17 -2.14
CA ALA A 303 20.49 21.20 -3.13
C ALA A 303 20.26 20.60 -4.52
N LYS A 304 21.07 19.61 -4.93
CA LYS A 304 20.88 18.89 -6.19
C LYS A 304 19.53 18.15 -6.24
N ALA A 305 19.18 17.45 -5.17
CA ALA A 305 17.95 16.68 -5.05
C ALA A 305 16.71 17.60 -5.10
N LEU A 306 16.71 18.68 -4.30
CA LEU A 306 15.66 19.69 -4.29
C LEU A 306 15.49 20.32 -5.68
N LYS A 307 16.60 20.68 -6.33
CA LYS A 307 16.58 21.23 -7.69
C LYS A 307 16.00 20.25 -8.70
N ALA A 308 16.39 18.98 -8.65
CA ALA A 308 15.88 17.96 -9.57
C ALA A 308 14.37 17.74 -9.39
N VAL A 309 13.89 17.65 -8.15
CA VAL A 309 12.46 17.50 -7.85
C VAL A 309 11.67 18.72 -8.33
N THR A 310 12.09 19.93 -7.97
CA THR A 310 11.39 21.17 -8.39
C THR A 310 11.39 21.35 -9.90
N GLN A 311 12.50 21.06 -10.59
CA GLN A 311 12.55 21.06 -12.05
C GLN A 311 11.61 20.04 -12.68
N ALA A 312 11.49 18.84 -12.11
CA ALA A 312 10.53 17.85 -12.59
C ALA A 312 9.08 18.33 -12.42
N ILE A 313 8.76 18.97 -11.30
CA ILE A 313 7.43 19.57 -11.07
C ILE A 313 7.14 20.61 -12.16
N CYS A 314 8.05 21.57 -12.42
CA CYS A 314 7.88 22.53 -13.52
C CYS A 314 7.58 21.83 -14.86
N LEU A 315 8.36 20.80 -15.19
CA LEU A 315 8.16 20.06 -16.44
C LEU A 315 6.84 19.27 -16.49
N PHE A 316 6.32 18.81 -15.34
CA PHE A 316 4.99 18.19 -15.29
C PHE A 316 3.90 19.18 -15.63
N TYR A 317 4.06 20.45 -15.22
CA TYR A 317 3.18 21.55 -15.58
C TYR A 317 3.31 21.97 -17.04
N ASP A 318 4.48 21.84 -17.67
CA ASP A 318 4.66 22.15 -19.09
C ASP A 318 4.07 21.09 -20.05
N SER A 319 3.55 19.97 -19.52
CA SER A 319 3.01 18.84 -20.30
C SER A 319 3.96 18.26 -21.35
N GLU A 320 5.27 18.48 -21.21
CA GLU A 320 6.24 17.88 -22.11
C GLU A 320 6.32 16.35 -21.90
N GLU A 321 6.18 15.56 -22.96
CA GLU A 321 6.54 14.15 -22.96
C GLU A 321 8.06 13.99 -23.00
N ARG A 322 8.74 14.34 -21.89
CA ARG A 322 10.13 13.94 -21.69
C ARG A 322 10.20 12.62 -20.94
N SER A 323 11.21 11.83 -21.27
CA SER A 323 11.58 10.66 -20.47
C SER A 323 12.19 11.14 -19.16
N TYR A 324 11.39 11.13 -18.10
CA TYR A 324 11.87 11.42 -16.75
C TYR A 324 12.45 10.15 -16.14
N GLN A 325 13.54 10.28 -15.41
CA GLN A 325 13.98 9.24 -14.48
C GLN A 325 13.14 9.33 -13.21
N TYR A 326 11.88 8.88 -13.26
CA TYR A 326 10.97 8.80 -12.10
C TYR A 326 11.66 8.14 -10.89
N GLU A 327 12.51 7.16 -11.17
CA GLU A 327 13.35 6.44 -10.22
C GLU A 327 14.29 7.37 -9.43
N GLN A 328 14.97 8.26 -10.15
CA GLN A 328 15.91 9.20 -9.57
C GLN A 328 15.17 10.28 -8.78
N LEU A 329 14.04 10.76 -9.29
CA LEU A 329 13.21 11.76 -8.61
C LEU A 329 12.59 11.21 -7.32
N TYR A 330 12.09 9.97 -7.35
CA TYR A 330 11.65 9.27 -6.16
C TYR A 330 12.81 9.10 -5.16
N SER A 331 13.98 8.64 -5.61
CA SER A 331 15.16 8.50 -4.74
C SER A 331 15.52 9.85 -4.09
N TYR A 332 15.44 10.95 -4.82
CA TYR A 332 15.69 12.27 -4.27
C TYR A 332 14.67 12.68 -3.20
N GLY A 333 13.38 12.53 -3.48
CA GLY A 333 12.33 12.80 -2.48
C GLY A 333 12.49 11.92 -1.25
N TYR A 334 12.74 10.63 -1.46
CA TYR A 334 13.00 9.64 -0.42
C TYR A 334 14.22 10.00 0.43
N ASP A 335 15.39 10.20 -0.18
CA ASP A 335 16.65 10.51 0.50
C ASP A 335 16.56 11.81 1.31
N LEU A 336 15.88 12.83 0.77
CA LEU A 336 15.64 14.08 1.49
C LEU A 336 14.81 13.85 2.75
N VAL A 337 13.70 13.14 2.66
CA VAL A 337 12.85 12.85 3.83
C VAL A 337 13.62 12.01 4.86
N LEU A 338 14.38 11.01 4.41
CA LEU A 338 15.22 10.18 5.29
C LEU A 338 16.29 10.97 6.04
N ASN A 339 16.84 12.00 5.42
CA ASN A 339 17.91 12.80 6.01
C ASN A 339 17.40 14.05 6.75
N LYS A 340 16.15 14.00 7.25
CA LYS A 340 15.50 15.09 8.00
C LYS A 340 15.39 16.40 7.18
N LYS A 341 15.34 16.30 5.85
CA LYS A 341 15.13 17.42 4.90
C LYS A 341 13.72 17.48 4.31
N GLY A 342 12.78 16.74 4.89
CA GLY A 342 11.39 16.71 4.45
C GLY A 342 10.70 18.08 4.50
N GLU A 343 11.03 18.93 5.49
CA GLU A 343 10.47 20.28 5.58
C GLU A 343 10.94 21.20 4.45
N GLU A 344 12.24 21.21 4.16
CA GLU A 344 12.82 21.95 3.03
C GLU A 344 12.21 21.48 1.70
N LEU A 345 12.05 20.15 1.54
CA LEU A 345 11.39 19.57 0.38
C LEU A 345 9.93 20.03 0.25
N TYR A 346 9.15 19.95 1.33
CA TYR A 346 7.75 20.35 1.30
C TYR A 346 7.59 21.84 0.93
N LEU A 347 8.42 22.72 1.51
CA LEU A 347 8.39 24.15 1.18
C LEU A 347 8.73 24.39 -0.29
N ALA A 348 9.76 23.72 -0.82
CA ALA A 348 10.12 23.82 -2.23
C ALA A 348 8.97 23.36 -3.16
N VAL A 349 8.24 22.30 -2.77
CA VAL A 349 7.07 21.82 -3.52
C VAL A 349 5.94 22.85 -3.51
N VAL A 350 5.62 23.43 -2.35
CA VAL A 350 4.59 24.48 -2.22
C VAL A 350 4.93 25.69 -3.09
N GLU A 351 6.17 26.18 -3.01
CA GLU A 351 6.63 27.33 -3.78
C GLU A 351 6.58 27.06 -5.28
N THR A 352 7.09 25.91 -5.71
CA THR A 352 7.11 25.53 -7.12
C THR A 352 5.70 25.38 -7.68
N MET A 353 4.82 24.60 -7.02
CA MET A 353 3.43 24.43 -7.47
C MET A 353 2.68 25.77 -7.52
N SER A 354 2.93 26.67 -6.55
CA SER A 354 2.32 28.01 -6.55
C SER A 354 2.76 28.86 -7.73
N SER A 355 4.06 28.84 -8.05
CA SER A 355 4.61 29.53 -9.22
C SER A 355 4.05 28.96 -10.53
N GLU A 356 3.99 27.64 -10.65
CA GLU A 356 3.51 26.99 -11.87
C GLU A 356 2.02 27.23 -12.10
N VAL A 357 1.18 27.17 -11.06
CA VAL A 357 -0.25 27.52 -11.18
C VAL A 357 -0.42 28.97 -11.65
N GLN A 358 0.37 29.91 -11.13
CA GLN A 358 0.33 31.29 -11.60
C GLN A 358 0.71 31.37 -13.09
N SER A 359 1.80 30.72 -13.50
CA SER A 359 2.25 30.69 -14.90
C SER A 359 1.19 30.10 -15.82
N LEU A 360 0.63 28.96 -15.42
CA LEU A 360 -0.40 28.21 -16.14
C LEU A 360 -1.69 29.01 -16.32
N CYS A 361 -2.03 29.88 -15.36
CA CYS A 361 -3.21 30.72 -15.40
C CYS A 361 -3.00 32.06 -16.12
N ARG A 362 -1.76 32.55 -16.35
CA ARG A 362 -1.51 33.81 -17.07
C ARG A 362 -2.22 33.91 -18.43
N PRO A 363 -2.28 32.86 -19.26
CA PRO A 363 -3.02 32.93 -20.53
C PRO A 363 -4.53 33.15 -20.36
N LEU A 364 -5.12 32.74 -19.23
CA LEU A 364 -6.55 32.94 -18.94
C LEU A 364 -6.91 34.42 -18.80
N ASP A 365 -5.95 35.25 -18.37
CA ASP A 365 -6.11 36.71 -18.34
C ASP A 365 -6.21 37.31 -19.76
N ALA A 366 -5.59 36.67 -20.75
CA ALA A 366 -5.56 37.08 -22.15
C ALA A 366 -6.56 36.31 -23.04
N ALA A 367 -7.33 35.37 -22.47
CA ALA A 367 -8.21 34.49 -23.22
C ALA A 367 -9.33 35.26 -23.97
N PRO A 368 -9.86 34.73 -25.09
CA PRO A 368 -10.87 35.39 -25.93
C PRO A 368 -12.15 35.73 -25.16
N ALA A 369 -12.79 36.87 -25.46
CA ALA A 369 -13.99 37.35 -24.75
C ALA A 369 -15.16 36.34 -24.74
N ASP A 370 -15.17 35.39 -25.67
CA ASP A 370 -16.16 34.31 -25.75
C ASP A 370 -16.13 33.39 -24.52
N SER A 371 -17.31 33.17 -23.93
CA SER A 371 -17.47 32.38 -22.71
C SER A 371 -17.17 30.90 -22.92
N VAL A 372 -17.44 30.32 -24.10
CA VAL A 372 -17.17 28.90 -24.37
C VAL A 372 -15.67 28.65 -24.50
N SER A 373 -14.99 29.46 -25.31
CA SER A 373 -13.54 29.39 -25.51
C SER A 373 -12.77 29.60 -24.20
N PHE A 374 -13.22 30.55 -23.35
CA PHE A 374 -12.64 30.76 -22.02
C PHE A 374 -12.79 29.54 -21.12
N LEU A 375 -13.98 28.93 -21.04
CA LEU A 375 -14.22 27.75 -20.21
C LEU A 375 -13.44 26.52 -20.71
N GLN A 376 -13.26 26.37 -22.03
CA GLN A 376 -12.42 25.32 -22.61
C GLN A 376 -10.95 25.48 -22.20
N GLU A 377 -10.41 26.69 -22.33
CA GLU A 377 -9.04 27.01 -21.92
C GLU A 377 -8.87 26.75 -20.40
N LEU A 378 -9.81 27.23 -19.58
CA LEU A 378 -9.82 27.03 -18.13
C LEU A 378 -9.78 25.55 -17.76
N LEU A 379 -10.65 24.74 -18.38
CA LEU A 379 -10.73 23.30 -18.11
C LEU A 379 -9.46 22.58 -18.60
N ALA A 380 -8.88 23.00 -19.73
CA ALA A 380 -7.62 22.46 -20.21
C ALA A 380 -6.48 22.73 -19.21
N LYS A 381 -6.36 23.96 -18.70
CA LYS A 381 -5.37 24.31 -17.67
C LYS A 381 -5.63 23.55 -16.36
N TRP A 382 -6.89 23.39 -15.95
CA TRP A 382 -7.24 22.59 -14.78
C TRP A 382 -6.78 21.14 -14.92
N ASN A 383 -7.06 20.50 -16.06
CA ASN A 383 -6.66 19.11 -16.30
C ASN A 383 -5.13 18.96 -16.31
N GLN A 384 -4.41 19.93 -16.88
CA GLN A 384 -2.95 19.99 -16.86
C GLN A 384 -2.42 20.07 -15.43
N HIS A 385 -3.02 20.92 -14.58
CA HIS A 385 -2.71 21.01 -13.15
C HIS A 385 -2.98 19.69 -12.41
N VAL A 386 -4.13 19.06 -12.60
CA VAL A 386 -4.49 17.79 -11.95
C VAL A 386 -3.51 16.67 -12.32
N GLN A 387 -3.10 16.60 -13.58
CA GLN A 387 -2.08 15.64 -14.03
C GLN A 387 -0.72 15.91 -13.37
N ALA A 388 -0.30 17.18 -13.31
CA ALA A 388 0.96 17.55 -12.67
C ALA A 388 0.95 17.23 -11.17
N VAL A 389 -0.13 17.56 -10.46
CA VAL A 389 -0.33 17.21 -9.03
C VAL A 389 -0.22 15.70 -8.82
N THR A 390 -0.83 14.90 -9.70
CA THR A 390 -0.78 13.43 -9.63
C THR A 390 0.65 12.92 -9.80
N ARG A 391 1.38 13.39 -10.80
CA ARG A 391 2.79 13.00 -11.03
C ARG A 391 3.70 13.42 -9.87
N THR A 392 3.52 14.63 -9.35
CA THR A 392 4.24 15.12 -8.16
C THR A 392 3.97 14.22 -6.96
N ARG A 393 2.72 13.82 -6.75
CA ARG A 393 2.34 12.88 -5.69
C ARG A 393 3.04 11.53 -5.87
N ASP A 394 3.10 11.01 -7.09
CA ASP A 394 3.67 9.70 -7.36
C ASP A 394 5.20 9.68 -7.09
N ILE A 395 5.94 10.74 -7.45
CA ILE A 395 7.38 10.83 -7.12
C ILE A 395 7.65 11.18 -5.66
N LEU A 396 6.70 11.82 -4.96
CA LEU A 396 6.84 12.22 -3.55
C LEU A 396 5.97 11.40 -2.59
N MET A 397 5.51 10.23 -3.04
CA MET A 397 4.62 9.34 -2.28
C MET A 397 5.18 9.01 -0.89
N TYR A 398 6.50 8.89 -0.79
CA TYR A 398 7.15 8.64 0.49
C TYR A 398 7.00 9.80 1.49
N MET A 399 7.12 11.03 1.00
CA MET A 399 6.86 12.23 1.81
C MET A 399 5.41 12.25 2.29
N GLU A 400 4.45 11.91 1.42
CA GLU A 400 3.03 11.84 1.79
C GLU A 400 2.73 10.82 2.89
N ARG A 401 3.42 9.68 2.89
CA ARG A 401 3.19 8.63 3.89
C ARG A 401 3.86 8.89 5.22
N THR A 402 5.02 9.55 5.22
CA THR A 402 5.89 9.59 6.40
C THR A 402 5.97 10.99 7.03
N LEU A 403 6.16 12.03 6.22
CA LEU A 403 6.32 13.39 6.74
C LEU A 403 4.97 14.06 7.00
N ILE A 404 4.07 14.01 6.02
CA ILE A 404 2.82 14.78 6.04
C ILE A 404 1.94 14.44 7.25
N PRO A 405 1.69 13.16 7.60
CA PRO A 405 0.84 12.81 8.74
C PRO A 405 1.44 13.28 10.08
N ARG A 406 2.76 13.13 10.24
CA ARG A 406 3.48 13.51 11.47
C ARG A 406 3.52 15.02 11.68
N SER A 407 3.69 15.79 10.61
CA SER A 407 3.79 17.26 10.66
C SER A 407 2.45 17.98 10.47
N ARG A 408 1.34 17.25 10.30
CA ARG A 408 0.01 17.82 10.00
C ARG A 408 0.01 18.79 8.81
N LYS A 409 0.86 18.52 7.82
CA LYS A 409 0.92 19.31 6.58
C LYS A 409 -0.20 18.88 5.62
N LYS A 410 -0.45 19.65 4.57
CA LYS A 410 -1.47 19.29 3.57
C LYS A 410 -0.92 18.20 2.65
N PRO A 411 -1.65 17.11 2.39
CA PRO A 411 -1.32 16.16 1.33
C PRO A 411 -1.16 16.87 -0.03
N ILE A 412 -0.36 16.33 -0.95
CA ILE A 412 -0.04 16.98 -2.23
C ILE A 412 -1.30 17.21 -3.05
N LYS A 413 -2.25 16.27 -3.02
CA LYS A 413 -3.56 16.44 -3.66
C LYS A 413 -4.29 17.67 -3.10
N GLU A 414 -4.41 17.78 -1.78
CA GLU A 414 -5.09 18.89 -1.12
C GLU A 414 -4.35 20.22 -1.32
N LEU A 415 -3.02 20.20 -1.28
CA LEU A 415 -2.16 21.33 -1.59
C LEU A 415 -2.44 21.85 -3.00
N GLY A 416 -2.50 20.97 -4.00
CA GLY A 416 -2.86 21.31 -5.38
C GLY A 416 -4.22 22.01 -5.49
N LEU A 417 -5.23 21.52 -4.77
CA LEU A 417 -6.56 22.16 -4.70
C LEU A 417 -6.47 23.55 -4.06
N CYS A 418 -5.73 23.69 -2.96
CA CYS A 418 -5.60 24.96 -2.24
C CYS A 418 -4.88 26.02 -3.08
N VAL A 419 -3.77 25.66 -3.72
CA VAL A 419 -2.98 26.59 -4.54
C VAL A 419 -3.82 27.13 -5.70
N TRP A 420 -4.56 26.26 -6.40
CA TRP A 420 -5.44 26.67 -7.49
C TRP A 420 -6.56 27.59 -7.00
N ARG A 421 -7.24 27.18 -5.91
CA ARG A 421 -8.33 27.94 -5.29
C ARG A 421 -7.88 29.34 -4.85
N ASP A 422 -6.75 29.43 -4.15
CA ASP A 422 -6.19 30.69 -3.68
C ASP A 422 -5.84 31.62 -4.85
N HIS A 423 -5.32 31.06 -5.94
CA HIS A 423 -5.02 31.83 -7.15
C HIS A 423 -6.30 32.39 -7.79
N MET A 424 -7.31 31.55 -8.00
CA MET A 424 -8.62 31.99 -8.51
C MET A 424 -9.25 33.05 -7.60
N ALA A 425 -9.19 32.87 -6.28
CA ALA A 425 -9.85 33.75 -5.32
C ALA A 425 -9.23 35.15 -5.31
N ARG A 426 -7.90 35.23 -5.50
CA ARG A 426 -7.14 36.48 -5.56
C ARG A 426 -7.16 37.15 -6.94
N SER A 427 -7.56 36.44 -7.99
CA SER A 427 -7.58 37.00 -9.34
C SER A 427 -8.80 37.91 -9.55
N GLU A 428 -8.54 39.20 -9.78
CA GLU A 428 -9.57 40.20 -10.10
C GLU A 428 -10.19 40.00 -11.48
N LYS A 429 -9.57 39.19 -12.35
CA LYS A 429 -10.00 38.99 -13.75
C LYS A 429 -10.64 37.63 -13.97
N ILE A 430 -10.02 36.56 -13.45
CA ILE A 430 -10.45 35.18 -13.72
C ILE A 430 -11.76 34.89 -12.98
N ARG A 431 -11.85 35.22 -11.68
CA ARG A 431 -13.03 34.89 -10.87
C ARG A 431 -14.33 35.50 -11.39
N PRO A 432 -14.43 36.82 -11.66
CA PRO A 432 -15.67 37.39 -12.22
C PRO A 432 -16.05 36.78 -13.56
N ARG A 433 -15.05 36.46 -14.39
CA ARG A 433 -15.25 35.89 -15.72
C ARG A 433 -15.72 34.45 -15.69
N VAL A 434 -15.25 33.66 -14.73
CA VAL A 434 -15.78 32.32 -14.45
C VAL A 434 -17.25 32.43 -14.07
N ILE A 435 -17.60 33.31 -13.13
CA ILE A 435 -18.99 33.54 -12.70
C ILE A 435 -19.88 33.93 -13.88
N GLU A 436 -19.45 34.91 -14.69
CA GLU A 436 -20.18 35.39 -15.85
C GLU A 436 -20.36 34.28 -16.92
N SER A 437 -19.27 33.59 -17.26
CA SER A 437 -19.29 32.55 -18.30
C SER A 437 -20.12 31.35 -17.88
N VAL A 438 -20.01 30.95 -16.61
CA VAL A 438 -20.84 29.91 -16.01
C VAL A 438 -22.32 30.33 -16.06
N ASN A 439 -22.66 31.56 -15.63
CA ASN A 439 -24.05 32.03 -15.68
C ASN A 439 -24.64 32.09 -17.10
N ARG A 440 -23.84 32.45 -18.12
CA ARG A 440 -24.27 32.45 -19.52
C ARG A 440 -24.53 31.06 -20.10
N GLN A 441 -23.89 30.03 -19.54
CA GLN A 441 -24.06 28.64 -19.98
C GLN A 441 -25.13 27.88 -19.15
N ARG A 442 -25.90 28.59 -18.29
CA ARG A 442 -27.02 27.99 -17.53
C ARG A 442 -28.05 27.38 -18.49
N GLY A 443 -28.20 26.05 -18.43
CA GLY A 443 -29.14 25.28 -19.26
C GLY A 443 -28.54 24.66 -20.52
N GLY A 444 -27.22 24.73 -20.73
CA GLY A 444 -26.55 24.00 -21.81
C GLY A 444 -26.25 22.54 -21.44
N GLU A 445 -26.68 21.57 -22.24
CA GLU A 445 -26.38 20.14 -22.08
C GLU A 445 -25.12 19.76 -22.88
N GLY A 446 -23.93 20.01 -22.33
CA GLY A 446 -22.66 19.69 -23.00
C GLY A 446 -21.55 19.24 -22.06
N GLU A 447 -20.62 18.42 -22.58
CA GLU A 447 -19.47 17.86 -21.84
C GLU A 447 -18.61 18.95 -21.16
N LEU A 448 -18.50 20.13 -21.78
CA LEU A 448 -17.78 21.28 -21.23
C LEU A 448 -18.37 21.76 -19.89
N VAL A 449 -19.70 21.86 -19.82
CA VAL A 449 -20.40 22.32 -18.61
C VAL A 449 -20.25 21.32 -17.48
N ALA A 450 -20.36 20.02 -17.79
CA ALA A 450 -20.14 18.94 -16.83
C ALA A 450 -18.70 18.97 -16.28
N GLY A 451 -17.70 19.17 -17.15
CA GLY A 451 -16.29 19.26 -16.75
C GLY A 451 -16.00 20.45 -15.83
N VAL A 452 -16.54 21.63 -16.16
CA VAL A 452 -16.38 22.84 -15.33
C VAL A 452 -17.07 22.69 -13.97
N ASN A 453 -18.27 22.12 -13.93
CA ASN A 453 -18.97 21.84 -12.67
C ASN A 453 -18.16 20.89 -11.78
N LYS A 454 -17.64 19.80 -12.34
CA LYS A 454 -16.80 18.86 -11.60
C LYS A 454 -15.58 19.56 -10.99
N MET A 455 -14.87 20.36 -11.77
CA MET A 455 -13.75 21.17 -11.28
C MET A 455 -14.17 22.08 -10.12
N LEU A 456 -15.27 22.83 -10.26
CA LEU A 456 -15.74 23.75 -9.22
C LEU A 456 -16.17 23.01 -7.94
N THR A 457 -16.80 21.84 -8.06
CA THR A 457 -17.13 20.98 -6.92
C THR A 457 -15.86 20.52 -6.19
N GLU A 458 -14.83 20.06 -6.92
CA GLU A 458 -13.55 19.65 -6.33
C GLU A 458 -12.82 20.82 -5.63
N LEU A 459 -12.97 22.04 -6.14
CA LEU A 459 -12.40 23.25 -5.54
C LEU A 459 -13.20 23.78 -4.33
N GLY A 460 -14.44 23.31 -4.14
CA GLY A 460 -15.38 23.82 -3.15
C GLY A 460 -16.02 25.14 -3.61
N ALA A 461 -16.89 25.09 -4.61
CA ALA A 461 -17.53 26.25 -5.23
C ALA A 461 -18.15 27.27 -4.26
N GLU A 462 -18.70 26.79 -3.13
CA GLU A 462 -19.25 27.62 -2.05
C GLU A 462 -18.19 28.55 -1.42
N VAL A 463 -16.94 28.08 -1.33
CA VAL A 463 -15.81 28.85 -0.80
C VAL A 463 -15.36 29.94 -1.78
N MET A 464 -15.75 29.83 -3.05
CA MET A 464 -15.33 30.72 -4.14
C MET A 464 -16.41 31.74 -4.53
N ASP A 465 -17.60 31.67 -3.93
CA ASP A 465 -18.83 32.36 -4.35
C ASP A 465 -19.15 32.19 -5.85
N VAL A 466 -18.85 31.01 -6.41
CA VAL A 466 -19.13 30.71 -7.82
C VAL A 466 -20.43 29.92 -7.91
N PRO A 467 -21.46 30.38 -8.65
CA PRO A 467 -22.68 29.60 -8.84
C PRO A 467 -22.40 28.31 -9.61
N CYS A 468 -22.84 27.15 -9.11
CA CYS A 468 -22.80 25.90 -9.88
C CYS A 468 -23.88 25.89 -10.97
N LEU A 469 -23.62 25.24 -12.10
CA LEU A 469 -24.63 25.02 -13.14
C LEU A 469 -25.52 23.87 -12.71
N PHE A 470 -26.70 24.18 -12.16
CA PHE A 470 -27.74 23.18 -11.94
C PHE A 470 -28.26 22.70 -13.30
N PHE A 471 -28.28 21.39 -13.53
CA PHE A 471 -28.99 20.81 -14.66
C PHE A 471 -30.45 20.59 -14.27
N ARG A 472 -31.35 20.87 -15.22
CA ARG A 472 -32.73 20.40 -15.15
C ARG A 472 -32.77 19.04 -15.84
N ASP A 473 -33.34 18.04 -15.18
CA ASP A 473 -33.66 16.79 -15.85
C ASP A 473 -34.82 16.98 -16.85
N GLY A 474 -35.14 15.94 -17.62
CA GLY A 474 -36.26 15.95 -18.56
C GLY A 474 -37.64 16.19 -17.92
N ALA A 475 -37.72 16.24 -16.58
CA ALA A 475 -38.92 16.55 -15.79
C ALA A 475 -38.91 17.98 -15.21
N GLY A 476 -37.80 18.72 -15.32
CA GLY A 476 -37.68 20.11 -14.89
C GLY A 476 -37.23 20.33 -13.43
N GLU A 477 -36.79 19.29 -12.73
CA GLU A 477 -36.29 19.40 -11.35
C GLU A 477 -34.80 19.79 -11.30
N LEU A 478 -34.43 20.63 -10.31
CA LEU A 478 -33.06 21.09 -10.09
C LEU A 478 -32.28 20.05 -9.26
N HIS A 479 -31.23 19.46 -9.81
CA HIS A 479 -30.31 18.58 -9.06
C HIS A 479 -28.91 19.20 -8.89
N VAL A 480 -28.31 18.98 -7.71
CA VAL A 480 -26.88 19.20 -7.45
C VAL A 480 -26.12 17.98 -8.00
N ALA A 481 -25.07 18.20 -8.78
CA ALA A 481 -24.19 17.10 -9.21
C ALA A 481 -23.53 16.46 -7.97
N GLY A 482 -24.02 15.28 -7.59
CA GLY A 482 -23.39 14.42 -6.58
C GLY A 482 -22.12 13.74 -7.12
N PRO A 483 -21.27 13.21 -6.23
CA PRO A 483 -19.90 12.76 -6.54
C PRO A 483 -19.80 11.66 -7.60
#